data_AF-A0ABD0AKQ7-F1
#
_entry.id   AF-A0ABD0AKQ7-F1
#
_cell.length_a   1.000
_cell.length_b   1.000
_cell.length_c   1.000
_cell.angle_alpha   90.00
_cell.angle_beta   90.00
_cell.angle_gamma   90.00
#
_symmetry.space_group_name_H-M   'P 1'
#
loop_
_entity.id
_entity.type
_entity.pdbx_description
1 polymer ?
#
loop_
_entity_poly.entity_id
_entity_poly.type
_entity_poly.pdbx_seq_one_letter_code
_entity_poly.pdbx_strand_id
1 'polypeptide(L)'
;MNSGWLIALLLTVMNLWMWDSQLQFSNYSENNLKMAVLQLVHVILIIAELWLLMQLGRTLKRHRLGRTRVITTWLVLVAYGAGSVLLQLVWKNQFYFSDLLNAVFPITRNIFPLATAYIIAMATFPRVNELSEVNRRFLGKVLVGMFLVATVFYNDLWGIKDSQNVLFYLMVMMVGAAFDGIELPDYWRRFVKRWGTVTLLVTAVLAMLMPTISVTIHYDMSTANRFSNLSDGLLVLVALGMFLLQKNQVIGEHQILNGGIYSSLVLAGLPLLRSHYVGFAAGHVGNLGLKILLVTIIAGAVMAVGFVANWCLRRLFSSLAITQHYKRWVEELPSHLMEWPAWLKKFCHRHWPALTAIWMSYVLAIVSLALMYSTWQLTPTYESFIYQVLARQGTLIFSAILIWLMIKIVQSIIGRYWVSLGLVTAVTIIWAIANHIKLNLREEPILPSDVMMYQAYGSMLKFVSIWIVAAGVVSLALLVVIGLLLDRKYRVPAPRIKRRVLWVILTVCFFGSSAFWNHTGSRINTFISGLGNDPLFYSQISGAHQNGPLIQFLNNIDITVMEKPAGYSKARMEKIAQEYQEVAKEINKDRKNLLSSQTIMFNLSESFSNPKRVPGVKIKGNPIPYIL
;
A
#
# COMPACT_ATOMS: atom_id res chain seq x y z
N MET A 1 -41.20 -9.93 -5.44
CA MET A 1 -39.81 -9.42 -5.24
C MET A 1 -39.03 -9.65 -6.52
N ASN A 2 -38.68 -8.59 -7.27
CA ASN A 2 -37.89 -8.74 -8.50
C ASN A 2 -36.44 -9.10 -8.16
N SER A 3 -36.06 -10.36 -8.38
CA SER A 3 -34.72 -10.94 -8.12
C SER A 3 -33.71 -10.69 -9.25
N GLY A 4 -34.11 -10.06 -10.36
CA GLY A 4 -33.25 -9.89 -11.56
C GLY A 4 -31.92 -9.15 -11.31
N TRP A 5 -31.86 -8.25 -10.33
CA TRP A 5 -30.61 -7.56 -9.98
C TRP A 5 -29.60 -8.46 -9.25
N LEU A 6 -30.05 -9.47 -8.50
CA LEU A 6 -29.16 -10.46 -7.86
C LEU A 6 -28.47 -11.31 -8.92
N ILE A 7 -29.22 -11.70 -9.95
CA ILE A 7 -28.69 -12.46 -11.09
C ILE A 7 -27.68 -11.60 -11.85
N ALA A 8 -28.01 -10.34 -12.15
CA ALA A 8 -27.07 -9.45 -12.85
C ALA A 8 -25.78 -9.21 -12.05
N LEU A 9 -25.88 -9.04 -10.72
CA LEU A 9 -24.72 -8.92 -9.83
C LEU A 9 -23.87 -10.20 -9.83
N LEU A 10 -24.50 -11.37 -9.75
CA LEU A 10 -23.82 -12.66 -9.81
C LEU A 10 -23.04 -12.81 -11.12
N LEU A 11 -23.68 -12.54 -12.25
CA LEU A 11 -23.06 -12.60 -13.57
C LEU A 11 -21.94 -11.56 -13.72
N THR A 12 -22.08 -10.37 -13.13
CA THR A 12 -20.99 -9.37 -13.13
C THR A 12 -19.77 -9.88 -12.35
N VAL A 13 -19.97 -10.50 -11.19
CA VAL A 13 -18.87 -11.11 -10.40
C VAL A 13 -18.22 -12.25 -11.17
N MET A 14 -19.01 -13.09 -11.85
CA MET A 14 -18.48 -14.14 -12.71
C MET A 14 -17.66 -13.56 -13.87
N ASN A 15 -18.11 -12.46 -14.50
CA ASN A 15 -17.37 -11.79 -15.56
C ASN A 15 -15.98 -11.34 -15.09
N LEU A 16 -15.95 -10.71 -13.91
CA LEU A 16 -14.72 -10.26 -13.27
C LEU A 16 -13.73 -11.40 -13.02
N TRP A 17 -14.16 -12.64 -12.85
CA TRP A 17 -13.27 -13.75 -12.50
C TRP A 17 -12.89 -14.63 -13.68
N MET A 18 -13.82 -14.86 -14.60
CA MET A 18 -13.60 -15.75 -15.73
C MET A 18 -12.74 -15.06 -16.79
N TRP A 19 -12.92 -13.77 -17.07
CA TRP A 19 -12.20 -13.04 -18.12
C TRP A 19 -11.14 -12.07 -17.58
N ASP A 20 -10.37 -12.51 -16.59
CA ASP A 20 -9.19 -11.78 -16.09
C ASP A 20 -7.96 -12.11 -16.96
N SER A 21 -7.28 -11.08 -17.49
CA SER A 21 -6.09 -11.24 -18.32
C SER A 21 -4.85 -11.73 -17.54
N GLN A 22 -4.84 -11.57 -16.22
CA GLN A 22 -3.75 -11.97 -15.34
C GLN A 22 -3.96 -13.34 -14.70
N LEU A 23 -5.22 -13.82 -14.63
CA LEU A 23 -5.58 -15.10 -14.00
C LEU A 23 -6.29 -16.00 -15.01
N GLN A 24 -5.59 -17.01 -15.52
CA GLN A 24 -6.15 -17.94 -16.50
C GLN A 24 -7.17 -18.89 -15.85
N PHE A 25 -8.45 -18.54 -15.94
CA PHE A 25 -9.55 -19.42 -15.52
C PHE A 25 -9.67 -20.69 -16.40
N SER A 26 -9.41 -20.53 -17.70
CA SER A 26 -9.38 -21.60 -18.70
C SER A 26 -8.30 -21.31 -19.76
N ASN A 27 -7.87 -22.33 -20.50
CA ASN A 27 -6.98 -22.14 -21.66
C ASN A 27 -7.76 -21.42 -22.77
N TYR A 28 -7.52 -20.12 -22.90
CA TYR A 28 -8.10 -19.26 -23.95
C TYR A 28 -7.33 -19.31 -25.28
N SER A 29 -6.22 -20.04 -25.33
CA SER A 29 -5.29 -20.09 -26.48
C SER A 29 -5.65 -21.16 -27.52
N GLU A 30 -6.57 -22.08 -27.22
CA GLU A 30 -6.97 -23.14 -28.14
C GLU A 30 -8.24 -22.75 -28.89
N ASN A 31 -8.17 -22.77 -30.23
CA ASN A 31 -9.33 -22.59 -31.09
C ASN A 31 -10.13 -23.90 -31.19
N ASN A 32 -11.04 -24.13 -30.24
CA ASN A 32 -11.88 -25.31 -30.16
C ASN A 32 -13.35 -24.93 -29.83
N LEU A 33 -14.26 -25.92 -29.87
CA LEU A 33 -15.68 -25.72 -29.52
C LEU A 33 -15.86 -25.13 -28.10
N LYS A 34 -14.96 -25.45 -27.17
CA LYS A 34 -15.00 -24.91 -25.80
C LYS A 34 -14.79 -23.40 -25.80
N MET A 35 -13.90 -22.88 -26.65
CA MET A 35 -13.68 -21.44 -26.79
C MET A 35 -14.89 -20.71 -27.38
N ALA A 36 -15.57 -21.30 -28.36
CA ALA A 36 -16.82 -20.75 -28.89
C ALA A 36 -17.93 -20.68 -27.82
N VAL A 37 -18.08 -21.74 -27.01
CA VAL A 37 -19.02 -21.76 -25.88
C VAL A 37 -18.65 -20.72 -24.82
N LEU A 38 -17.35 -20.58 -24.50
CA LEU A 38 -16.85 -19.57 -23.59
C LEU A 38 -17.17 -18.15 -24.09
N GLN A 39 -17.01 -17.86 -25.39
CA GLN A 39 -17.39 -16.55 -25.94
C GLN A 39 -18.89 -16.26 -25.81
N LEU A 40 -19.74 -17.26 -26.00
CA LEU A 40 -21.19 -17.11 -25.79
C LEU A 40 -21.53 -16.82 -24.33
N VAL A 41 -20.88 -17.52 -23.39
CA VAL A 41 -20.99 -17.22 -21.95
C VAL A 41 -20.54 -15.79 -21.68
N HIS A 42 -19.41 -15.36 -22.25
CA HIS A 42 -18.87 -14.01 -22.06
C HIS A 42 -19.86 -12.92 -22.52
N VAL A 43 -20.50 -13.10 -23.68
CA VAL A 43 -21.55 -12.18 -24.17
C VAL A 43 -22.67 -12.01 -23.15
N ILE A 44 -23.14 -13.10 -22.54
CA ILE A 44 -24.20 -13.06 -21.51
C ILE A 44 -23.71 -12.30 -20.26
N LEU A 45 -22.49 -12.58 -19.81
CA LEU A 45 -21.88 -11.94 -18.66
C LEU A 45 -21.70 -10.43 -18.87
N ILE A 46 -21.23 -10.02 -20.05
CA ILE A 46 -21.07 -8.60 -20.44
C ILE A 46 -22.41 -7.88 -20.44
N ILE A 47 -23.45 -8.45 -21.05
CA ILE A 47 -24.78 -7.82 -21.10
C ILE A 47 -25.31 -7.61 -19.67
N ALA A 48 -25.12 -8.57 -18.78
CA ALA A 48 -25.53 -8.46 -17.39
C ALA A 48 -24.77 -7.35 -16.65
N GLU A 49 -23.46 -7.23 -16.86
CA GLU A 49 -22.64 -6.16 -16.29
C GLU A 49 -23.05 -4.78 -16.83
N LEU A 50 -23.16 -4.62 -18.15
CA LEU A 50 -23.59 -3.37 -18.78
C LEU A 50 -24.98 -2.95 -18.29
N TRP A 51 -25.92 -3.89 -18.21
CA TRP A 51 -27.26 -3.63 -17.70
C TRP A 51 -27.22 -3.19 -16.23
N LEU A 52 -26.43 -3.88 -15.38
CA LEU A 52 -26.27 -3.50 -13.96
C LEU A 52 -25.70 -2.08 -13.83
N LEU A 53 -24.66 -1.74 -14.59
CA LEU A 53 -24.06 -0.41 -14.61
C LEU A 53 -25.07 0.68 -15.01
N MET A 54 -25.90 0.42 -16.03
CA MET A 54 -26.96 1.36 -16.42
C MET A 54 -28.01 1.52 -15.30
N GLN A 55 -28.37 0.46 -14.57
CA GLN A 55 -29.27 0.55 -13.41
C GLN A 55 -28.65 1.35 -12.26
N LEU A 56 -27.35 1.19 -12.01
CA LEU A 56 -26.62 1.99 -11.03
C LEU A 56 -26.71 3.48 -11.39
N GLY A 57 -26.45 3.82 -12.66
CA GLY A 57 -26.56 5.19 -13.17
C GLY A 57 -27.96 5.80 -13.00
N ARG A 58 -29.00 5.04 -13.36
CA ARG A 58 -30.41 5.41 -13.14
C ARG A 58 -30.69 5.73 -11.68
N THR A 59 -30.27 4.84 -10.77
CA THR A 59 -30.55 4.96 -9.33
C THR A 59 -29.82 6.16 -8.72
N LEU A 60 -28.55 6.35 -9.06
CA LEU A 60 -27.71 7.44 -8.56
C LEU A 60 -28.14 8.81 -9.07
N LYS A 61 -28.72 8.90 -10.28
CA LYS A 61 -29.35 10.13 -10.78
C LYS A 61 -30.61 10.48 -9.98
N ARG A 62 -31.48 9.50 -9.69
CA ARG A 62 -32.76 9.74 -8.99
C ARG A 62 -32.58 10.13 -7.52
N HIS A 63 -31.47 9.74 -6.90
CA HIS A 63 -31.21 9.95 -5.47
C HIS A 63 -30.05 10.89 -5.24
N ARG A 64 -30.32 12.07 -4.68
CA ARG A 64 -29.26 12.97 -4.19
C ARG A 64 -28.70 12.44 -2.88
N LEU A 65 -27.61 11.67 -2.96
CA LEU A 65 -26.93 11.14 -1.79
C LEU A 65 -26.15 12.25 -1.07
N GLY A 66 -26.29 12.31 0.26
CA GLY A 66 -25.51 13.25 1.07
C GLY A 66 -24.00 13.00 0.97
N ARG A 67 -23.18 14.05 1.05
CA ARG A 67 -21.71 13.99 1.00
C ARG A 67 -21.12 12.97 1.97
N THR A 68 -21.68 12.91 3.16
CA THR A 68 -21.36 11.92 4.19
C THR A 68 -21.43 10.50 3.66
N ARG A 69 -22.45 10.17 2.86
CA ARG A 69 -22.63 8.83 2.30
C ARG A 69 -21.54 8.51 1.27
N VAL A 70 -21.22 9.45 0.40
CA VAL A 70 -20.15 9.30 -0.60
C VAL A 70 -18.81 8.99 0.08
N ILE A 71 -18.44 9.79 1.07
CA ILE A 71 -17.16 9.62 1.77
C ILE A 71 -17.18 8.35 2.64
N THR A 72 -18.33 7.93 3.21
CA THR A 72 -18.39 6.64 3.92
C THR A 72 -18.20 5.46 2.99
N THR A 73 -18.74 5.52 1.76
CA THR A 73 -18.53 4.48 0.74
C THR A 73 -17.06 4.39 0.35
N TRP A 74 -16.38 5.53 0.25
CA TRP A 74 -14.92 5.57 0.04
C TRP A 74 -14.15 4.98 1.24
N LEU A 75 -14.52 5.32 2.48
CA LEU A 75 -13.89 4.72 3.67
C LEU A 75 -14.10 3.21 3.76
N VAL A 76 -15.26 2.72 3.31
CA VAL A 76 -15.52 1.27 3.20
C VAL A 76 -14.54 0.64 2.19
N LEU A 77 -14.24 1.29 1.06
CA LEU A 77 -13.23 0.81 0.11
C LEU A 77 -11.85 0.72 0.76
N VAL A 78 -11.44 1.77 1.47
CA VAL A 78 -10.17 1.80 2.20
C VAL A 78 -10.13 0.70 3.26
N ALA A 79 -11.23 0.43 3.95
CA ALA A 79 -11.32 -0.64 4.94
C ALA A 79 -11.17 -2.03 4.30
N TYR A 80 -11.78 -2.28 3.14
CA TYR A 80 -11.57 -3.52 2.38
C TYR A 80 -10.11 -3.67 1.92
N GLY A 81 -9.51 -2.61 1.39
CA GLY A 81 -8.09 -2.61 1.00
C GLY A 81 -7.17 -2.90 2.18
N ALA A 82 -7.38 -2.20 3.31
CA ALA A 82 -6.58 -2.40 4.51
C ALA A 82 -6.77 -3.80 5.10
N GLY A 83 -8.00 -4.32 5.08
CA GLY A 83 -8.29 -5.71 5.45
C GLY A 83 -7.57 -6.72 4.58
N SER A 84 -7.44 -6.47 3.27
CA SER A 84 -6.65 -7.31 2.36
C SER A 84 -5.17 -7.32 2.72
N VAL A 85 -4.58 -6.16 3.04
CA VAL A 85 -3.16 -6.05 3.46
C VAL A 85 -2.93 -6.76 4.81
N LEU A 86 -3.86 -6.61 5.76
CA LEU A 86 -3.80 -7.35 7.02
C LEU A 86 -3.93 -8.86 6.81
N LEU A 87 -4.78 -9.29 5.89
CA LEU A 87 -4.93 -10.70 5.55
C LEU A 87 -3.65 -11.25 4.90
N GLN A 88 -2.99 -10.50 4.01
CA GLN A 88 -1.67 -10.85 3.47
C GLN A 88 -0.65 -11.06 4.58
N LEU A 89 -0.58 -10.12 5.53
CA LEU A 89 0.38 -10.19 6.62
C LEU A 89 0.09 -11.36 7.58
N VAL A 90 -1.18 -11.57 7.96
CA VAL A 90 -1.53 -12.59 8.96
C VAL A 90 -1.52 -14.00 8.38
N TRP A 91 -2.05 -14.18 7.18
CA TRP A 91 -2.18 -15.49 6.51
C TRP A 91 -0.90 -15.86 5.76
N LYS A 92 -0.39 -14.99 4.88
CA LYS A 92 0.75 -15.30 4.01
C LYS A 92 2.10 -14.89 4.59
N ASN A 93 2.12 -14.12 5.68
CA ASN A 93 3.33 -13.50 6.20
C ASN A 93 4.07 -12.71 5.11
N GLN A 94 3.31 -11.94 4.33
CA GLN A 94 3.81 -11.08 3.26
C GLN A 94 3.29 -9.66 3.47
N PHE A 95 4.15 -8.67 3.28
CA PHE A 95 3.78 -7.27 3.35
C PHE A 95 4.63 -6.46 2.38
N TYR A 96 3.96 -5.61 1.60
CA TYR A 96 4.61 -4.68 0.68
C TYR A 96 4.07 -3.27 0.94
N PHE A 97 4.96 -2.29 1.05
CA PHE A 97 4.56 -0.90 1.23
C PHE A 97 3.65 -0.38 0.10
N SER A 98 3.86 -0.85 -1.13
CA SER A 98 2.99 -0.57 -2.27
C SER A 98 1.56 -1.05 -2.04
N ASP A 99 1.34 -2.20 -1.40
CA ASP A 99 0.01 -2.72 -1.12
C ASP A 99 -0.71 -1.90 -0.03
N LEU A 100 0.05 -1.40 0.95
CA LEU A 100 -0.49 -0.44 1.93
C LEU A 100 -0.93 0.86 1.25
N LEU A 101 -0.11 1.42 0.37
CA LEU A 101 -0.47 2.60 -0.42
C LEU A 101 -1.69 2.33 -1.32
N ASN A 102 -1.78 1.12 -1.87
CA ASN A 102 -2.93 0.69 -2.66
C ASN A 102 -4.23 0.70 -1.82
N ALA A 103 -4.16 0.21 -0.58
CA ALA A 103 -5.28 0.19 0.34
C ALA A 103 -5.74 1.58 0.77
N VAL A 104 -4.79 2.49 1.07
CA VAL A 104 -5.09 3.83 1.60
C VAL A 104 -5.52 4.81 0.50
N PHE A 105 -4.97 4.66 -0.71
CA PHE A 105 -5.22 5.56 -1.84
C PHE A 105 -5.83 4.84 -3.06
N PRO A 106 -6.99 4.16 -2.91
CA PRO A 106 -7.53 3.29 -3.94
C PRO A 106 -7.94 4.03 -5.22
N ILE A 107 -8.38 5.29 -5.08
CA ILE A 107 -8.82 6.14 -6.20
C ILE A 107 -7.62 6.64 -7.01
N THR A 108 -6.62 7.26 -6.35
CA THR A 108 -5.49 7.86 -7.07
C THR A 108 -4.56 6.82 -7.68
N ARG A 109 -4.52 5.62 -7.11
CA ARG A 109 -3.76 4.48 -7.65
C ARG A 109 -4.57 3.60 -8.60
N ASN A 110 -5.82 3.94 -8.88
CA ASN A 110 -6.71 3.26 -9.83
C ASN A 110 -6.76 1.73 -9.68
N ILE A 111 -6.79 1.22 -8.44
CA ILE A 111 -6.78 -0.25 -8.21
C ILE A 111 -8.16 -0.87 -8.46
N PHE A 112 -9.23 -0.10 -8.19
CA PHE A 112 -10.61 -0.52 -8.38
C PHE A 112 -11.34 0.48 -9.27
N PRO A 113 -11.18 0.39 -10.60
CA PRO A 113 -11.76 1.36 -11.52
C PRO A 113 -13.29 1.42 -11.42
N LEU A 114 -13.97 0.27 -11.28
CA LEU A 114 -15.41 0.17 -11.07
C LEU A 114 -15.87 0.83 -9.76
N ALA A 115 -15.19 0.55 -8.65
CA ALA A 115 -15.53 1.13 -7.34
C ALA A 115 -15.29 2.66 -7.32
N THR A 116 -14.22 3.10 -7.99
CA THR A 116 -13.90 4.51 -8.17
C THR A 116 -14.96 5.22 -9.01
N ALA A 117 -15.37 4.63 -10.14
CA ALA A 117 -16.45 5.13 -10.97
C ALA A 117 -17.76 5.22 -10.19
N TYR A 118 -18.08 4.23 -9.37
CA TYR A 118 -19.26 4.24 -8.51
C TYR A 118 -19.25 5.43 -7.53
N ILE A 119 -18.13 5.69 -6.85
CA ILE A 119 -18.00 6.83 -5.91
C ILE A 119 -18.12 8.16 -6.65
N ILE A 120 -17.48 8.30 -7.82
CA ILE A 120 -17.57 9.51 -8.65
C ILE A 120 -19.02 9.71 -9.13
N ALA A 121 -19.70 8.66 -9.58
CA ALA A 121 -21.09 8.70 -10.00
C ALA A 121 -22.01 9.11 -8.84
N MET A 122 -21.81 8.59 -7.63
CA MET A 122 -22.57 9.00 -6.44
C MET A 122 -22.46 10.52 -6.18
N ALA A 123 -21.31 11.12 -6.46
CA ALA A 123 -21.07 12.55 -6.24
C ALA A 123 -21.60 13.44 -7.37
N THR A 124 -21.59 12.94 -8.61
CA THR A 124 -21.80 13.77 -9.83
C THR A 124 -23.16 13.55 -10.49
N PHE A 125 -23.70 12.34 -10.49
CA PHE A 125 -24.90 11.99 -11.25
C PHE A 125 -26.19 12.68 -10.79
N PRO A 126 -26.37 13.06 -9.51
CA PRO A 126 -27.51 13.88 -9.13
C PRO A 126 -27.59 15.22 -9.89
N ARG A 127 -26.45 15.76 -10.34
CA ARG A 127 -26.39 16.99 -11.15
C ARG A 127 -26.84 16.79 -12.60
N VAL A 128 -26.97 15.55 -13.07
CA VAL A 128 -27.54 15.27 -14.41
C VAL A 128 -28.99 15.77 -14.49
N ASN A 129 -29.68 15.92 -13.36
CA ASN A 129 -31.00 16.52 -13.31
C ASN A 129 -31.01 18.04 -13.57
N GLU A 130 -29.86 18.71 -13.52
CA GLU A 130 -29.71 20.12 -13.88
C GLU A 130 -29.68 20.32 -15.40
N LEU A 131 -29.40 19.27 -16.18
CA LEU A 131 -29.43 19.32 -17.64
C LEU A 131 -30.87 19.25 -18.17
N SER A 132 -31.16 20.03 -19.21
CA SER A 132 -32.42 19.90 -19.95
C SER A 132 -32.57 18.48 -20.50
N GLU A 133 -33.82 18.01 -20.64
CA GLU A 133 -34.08 16.67 -21.14
C GLU A 133 -33.49 16.43 -22.54
N VAL A 134 -33.50 17.46 -23.39
CA VAL A 134 -32.88 17.42 -24.72
C VAL A 134 -31.37 17.20 -24.62
N ASN A 135 -30.68 17.98 -23.78
CA ASN A 135 -29.23 17.88 -23.62
C ASN A 135 -28.81 16.55 -22.98
N ARG A 136 -29.58 16.08 -21.99
CA ARG A 136 -29.37 14.77 -21.37
C ARG A 136 -29.49 13.64 -22.40
N ARG A 137 -30.54 13.66 -23.22
CA ARG A 137 -30.76 12.65 -24.26
C ARG A 137 -29.72 12.73 -25.37
N PHE A 138 -29.30 13.94 -25.75
CA PHE A 138 -28.21 14.15 -26.70
C PHE A 138 -26.92 13.51 -26.18
N LEU A 139 -26.56 13.79 -24.93
CA LEU A 139 -25.38 13.19 -24.29
C LEU A 139 -25.44 11.65 -24.29
N GLY A 140 -26.59 11.06 -23.94
CA GLY A 140 -26.78 9.60 -23.99
C GLY A 140 -26.58 9.03 -25.40
N LYS A 141 -27.10 9.68 -26.44
CA LYS A 141 -26.93 9.27 -27.84
C LYS A 141 -25.47 9.38 -28.29
N VAL A 142 -24.77 10.46 -27.91
CA VAL A 142 -23.35 10.65 -28.20
C VAL A 142 -22.53 9.51 -27.58
N LEU A 143 -22.76 9.19 -26.30
CA LEU A 143 -22.07 8.09 -25.62
C LEU A 143 -22.31 6.73 -26.29
N VAL A 144 -23.56 6.41 -26.65
CA VAL A 144 -23.87 5.18 -27.40
C VAL A 144 -23.19 5.18 -28.77
N GLY A 145 -23.18 6.32 -29.47
CA GLY A 145 -22.47 6.49 -30.73
C GLY A 145 -20.96 6.26 -30.59
N MET A 146 -20.34 6.72 -29.51
CA MET A 146 -18.92 6.49 -29.22
C MET A 146 -18.61 4.99 -29.09
N PHE A 147 -19.44 4.21 -28.40
CA PHE A 147 -19.26 2.75 -28.32
C PHE A 147 -19.40 2.06 -29.69
N LEU A 148 -20.35 2.50 -30.51
CA LEU A 148 -20.53 1.96 -31.87
C LEU A 148 -19.32 2.26 -32.76
N VAL A 149 -18.80 3.49 -32.70
CA VAL A 149 -17.57 3.88 -33.42
C VAL A 149 -16.39 3.03 -32.94
N ALA A 150 -16.21 2.86 -31.62
CA ALA A 150 -15.15 2.02 -31.06
C ALA A 150 -15.22 0.56 -31.54
N THR A 151 -16.43 0.03 -31.76
CA THR A 151 -16.64 -1.34 -32.26
C THR A 151 -16.23 -1.50 -33.72
N VAL A 152 -16.58 -0.51 -34.55
CA VAL A 152 -16.27 -0.51 -35.98
C VAL A 152 -14.76 -0.37 -36.19
N PHE A 153 -14.13 0.60 -35.51
CA PHE A 153 -12.72 0.93 -35.73
C PHE A 153 -11.75 0.12 -34.86
N TYR A 154 -12.24 -0.63 -33.86
CA TYR A 154 -11.50 -1.48 -32.91
C TYR A 154 -10.45 -0.76 -32.03
N ASN A 155 -9.94 0.37 -32.48
CA ASN A 155 -9.20 1.34 -31.69
C ASN A 155 -10.07 2.56 -31.45
N ASP A 156 -9.94 3.16 -30.28
CA ASP A 156 -10.80 4.25 -29.85
C ASP A 156 -9.96 5.46 -29.42
N LEU A 157 -10.54 6.65 -29.55
CA LEU A 157 -9.87 7.93 -29.25
C LEU A 157 -9.67 8.17 -27.75
N TRP A 158 -10.34 7.41 -26.88
CA TRP A 158 -10.51 7.74 -25.46
C TRP A 158 -10.02 6.61 -24.52
N GLY A 159 -9.34 5.60 -25.05
CA GLY A 159 -8.84 4.43 -24.29
C GLY A 159 -9.94 3.51 -23.72
N ILE A 160 -11.18 3.59 -24.24
CA ILE A 160 -12.36 2.76 -23.95
C ILE A 160 -12.10 1.28 -24.29
N LYS A 161 -11.16 1.00 -25.20
CA LYS A 161 -10.74 -0.37 -25.55
C LYS A 161 -10.30 -1.19 -24.34
N ASP A 162 -9.58 -0.55 -23.40
CA ASP A 162 -9.20 -1.12 -22.10
C ASP A 162 -10.38 -1.03 -21.14
N SER A 163 -11.47 -1.72 -21.47
CA SER A 163 -12.83 -1.67 -20.92
C SER A 163 -13.00 -1.88 -19.39
N GLN A 164 -11.92 -1.84 -18.63
CA GLN A 164 -11.83 -1.90 -17.19
C GLN A 164 -11.24 -0.59 -16.61
N ASN A 165 -11.55 0.56 -17.22
CA ASN A 165 -11.11 1.86 -16.71
C ASN A 165 -12.26 2.68 -16.10
N VAL A 166 -11.93 3.68 -15.28
CA VAL A 166 -12.92 4.51 -14.57
C VAL A 166 -13.85 5.24 -15.55
N LEU A 167 -13.30 5.73 -16.64
CA LEU A 167 -14.02 6.51 -17.65
C LEU A 167 -15.10 5.66 -18.34
N PHE A 168 -14.76 4.44 -18.74
CA PHE A 168 -15.66 3.47 -19.34
C PHE A 168 -16.86 3.19 -18.43
N TYR A 169 -16.61 2.84 -17.17
CA TYR A 169 -17.68 2.58 -16.21
C TYR A 169 -18.58 3.80 -16.00
N LEU A 170 -17.99 5.00 -15.91
CA LEU A 170 -18.76 6.25 -15.83
C LEU A 170 -19.61 6.50 -17.07
N MET A 171 -19.08 6.23 -18.28
CA MET A 171 -19.82 6.38 -19.54
C MET A 171 -21.05 5.45 -19.58
N VAL A 172 -20.89 4.16 -19.24
CA VAL A 172 -22.00 3.20 -19.23
C VAL A 172 -23.05 3.56 -18.18
N MET A 173 -22.62 3.92 -16.96
CA MET A 173 -23.55 4.42 -15.93
C MET A 173 -24.26 5.69 -16.43
N MET A 174 -23.55 6.61 -17.10
CA MET A 174 -24.12 7.85 -17.61
C MET A 174 -25.15 7.62 -18.73
N VAL A 175 -24.97 6.60 -19.57
CA VAL A 175 -25.99 6.13 -20.53
C VAL A 175 -27.28 5.76 -19.77
N GLY A 176 -27.17 4.98 -18.69
CA GLY A 176 -28.33 4.66 -17.85
C GLY A 176 -29.00 5.89 -17.22
N ALA A 177 -28.22 6.85 -16.73
CA ALA A 177 -28.74 8.11 -16.21
C ALA A 177 -29.41 8.99 -17.29
N ALA A 178 -28.86 8.98 -18.51
CA ALA A 178 -29.33 9.80 -19.61
C ALA A 178 -30.69 9.35 -20.15
N PHE A 179 -30.85 8.03 -20.35
CA PHE A 179 -32.06 7.40 -20.86
C PHE A 179 -33.11 7.07 -19.77
N ASP A 180 -32.84 7.44 -18.52
CA ASP A 180 -33.80 7.32 -17.42
C ASP A 180 -35.05 8.19 -17.63
N GLY A 181 -36.22 7.62 -17.32
CA GLY A 181 -37.54 8.27 -17.45
C GLY A 181 -38.23 8.10 -18.80
N ILE A 182 -37.64 7.35 -19.74
CA ILE A 182 -38.22 7.10 -21.07
C ILE A 182 -39.21 5.95 -21.01
N GLU A 183 -40.46 6.23 -21.34
CA GLU A 183 -41.48 5.21 -21.58
C GLU A 183 -41.63 4.98 -23.08
N LEU A 184 -41.26 3.79 -23.55
CA LEU A 184 -41.37 3.43 -24.96
C LEU A 184 -42.83 3.15 -25.33
N PRO A 185 -43.37 3.80 -26.38
CA PRO A 185 -44.65 3.41 -26.98
C PRO A 185 -44.63 1.94 -27.41
N ASP A 186 -45.79 1.27 -27.46
CA ASP A 186 -45.87 -0.17 -27.73
C ASP A 186 -45.28 -0.59 -29.09
N TYR A 187 -45.35 0.30 -30.09
CA TYR A 187 -44.66 0.11 -31.36
C TYR A 187 -43.14 -0.01 -31.16
N TRP A 188 -42.53 0.96 -30.48
CA TRP A 188 -41.10 0.97 -30.18
C TRP A 188 -40.69 -0.16 -29.23
N ARG A 189 -41.55 -0.57 -28.30
CA ARG A 189 -41.32 -1.74 -27.44
C ARG A 189 -41.19 -3.02 -28.26
N ARG A 190 -42.08 -3.23 -29.25
CA ARG A 190 -41.99 -4.37 -30.18
C ARG A 190 -40.74 -4.29 -31.06
N PHE A 191 -40.43 -3.08 -31.55
CA PHE A 191 -39.22 -2.83 -32.34
C PHE A 191 -37.94 -3.18 -31.55
N VAL A 192 -37.77 -2.65 -30.35
CA VAL A 192 -36.59 -2.90 -29.49
C VAL A 192 -36.49 -4.37 -29.11
N LYS A 193 -37.61 -5.05 -28.85
CA LYS A 193 -37.60 -6.51 -28.61
C LYS A 193 -37.08 -7.27 -29.83
N ARG A 194 -37.69 -7.06 -31.00
CA ARG A 194 -37.36 -7.80 -32.23
C ARG A 194 -35.93 -7.53 -32.67
N TRP A 195 -35.56 -6.25 -32.81
CA TRP A 195 -34.22 -5.89 -33.26
C TRP A 195 -33.17 -6.12 -32.20
N GLY A 196 -33.46 -5.92 -30.92
CA GLY A 196 -32.56 -6.30 -29.82
C GLY A 196 -32.26 -7.79 -29.81
N THR A 197 -33.25 -8.66 -30.05
CA THR A 197 -33.00 -10.11 -30.19
C THR A 197 -32.16 -10.44 -31.42
N VAL A 198 -32.39 -9.76 -32.55
CA VAL A 198 -31.58 -9.95 -33.77
C VAL A 198 -30.14 -9.51 -33.52
N THR A 199 -29.92 -8.33 -32.93
CA THR A 199 -28.58 -7.83 -32.59
C THR A 199 -27.87 -8.80 -31.65
N LEU A 200 -28.54 -9.30 -30.61
CA LEU A 200 -27.98 -10.29 -29.70
C LEU A 200 -27.54 -11.57 -30.43
N LEU A 201 -28.40 -12.12 -31.29
CA LEU A 201 -28.09 -13.33 -32.06
C LEU A 201 -26.90 -13.10 -33.01
N VAL A 202 -26.89 -11.97 -33.72
CA VAL A 202 -25.79 -11.60 -34.62
C VAL A 202 -24.49 -11.45 -33.84
N THR A 203 -24.49 -10.72 -32.72
CA THR A 203 -23.29 -10.53 -31.90
C THR A 203 -22.81 -11.85 -31.28
N ALA A 204 -23.72 -12.73 -30.85
CA ALA A 204 -23.36 -14.05 -30.33
C ALA A 204 -22.68 -14.92 -31.41
N VAL A 205 -23.24 -14.95 -32.64
CA VAL A 205 -22.63 -15.67 -33.77
C VAL A 205 -21.27 -15.09 -34.12
N LEU A 206 -21.15 -13.75 -34.20
CA LEU A 206 -19.88 -13.08 -34.45
C LEU A 206 -18.85 -13.40 -33.36
N ALA A 207 -19.23 -13.32 -32.08
CA ALA A 207 -18.36 -13.65 -30.96
C ALA A 207 -17.87 -15.12 -30.98
N MET A 208 -18.72 -16.06 -31.40
CA MET A 208 -18.33 -17.47 -31.57
C MET A 208 -17.36 -17.69 -32.73
N LEU A 209 -17.47 -16.91 -33.81
CA LEU A 209 -16.62 -17.01 -34.99
C LEU A 209 -15.29 -16.24 -34.85
N MET A 210 -15.23 -15.19 -34.01
CA MET A 210 -14.01 -14.38 -33.89
C MET A 210 -12.75 -15.16 -33.48
N PRO A 211 -12.78 -16.16 -32.58
CA PRO A 211 -11.63 -17.02 -32.32
C PRO A 211 -11.07 -17.69 -33.57
N THR A 212 -11.94 -18.26 -34.41
CA THR A 212 -11.51 -18.95 -35.64
C THR A 212 -10.96 -17.94 -36.64
N ILE A 213 -11.62 -16.79 -36.81
CA ILE A 213 -11.19 -15.69 -37.69
C ILE A 213 -9.85 -15.09 -37.23
N SER A 214 -9.64 -14.92 -35.92
CA SER A 214 -8.41 -14.37 -35.38
C SER A 214 -7.22 -15.26 -35.70
N VAL A 215 -7.36 -16.58 -35.46
CA VAL A 215 -6.29 -17.54 -35.72
C VAL A 215 -6.03 -17.70 -37.23
N THR A 216 -7.08 -17.67 -38.08
CA THR A 216 -6.89 -17.82 -39.52
C THR A 216 -6.26 -16.60 -40.20
N ILE A 217 -6.55 -15.39 -39.72
CA ILE A 217 -6.08 -14.13 -40.34
C ILE A 217 -4.79 -13.62 -39.68
N HIS A 218 -4.73 -13.60 -38.35
CA HIS A 218 -3.65 -12.97 -37.59
C HIS A 218 -2.66 -13.98 -36.99
N TYR A 219 -2.90 -15.29 -37.16
CA TYR A 219 -2.12 -16.37 -36.56
C TYR A 219 -2.02 -16.28 -35.02
N ASP A 220 -2.93 -15.53 -34.38
CA ASP A 220 -3.00 -15.34 -32.94
C ASP A 220 -4.45 -15.16 -32.44
N MET A 221 -4.62 -15.04 -31.12
CA MET A 221 -5.93 -14.82 -30.48
C MET A 221 -6.19 -13.34 -30.15
N SER A 222 -5.42 -12.41 -30.71
CA SER A 222 -5.48 -10.99 -30.35
C SER A 222 -6.84 -10.34 -30.61
N THR A 223 -7.52 -10.76 -31.68
CA THR A 223 -8.83 -10.22 -32.09
C THR A 223 -10.01 -11.09 -31.68
N ALA A 224 -9.77 -12.20 -30.97
CA ALA A 224 -10.80 -13.17 -30.60
C ALA A 224 -11.94 -12.56 -29.75
N ASN A 225 -11.64 -11.52 -28.97
CA ASN A 225 -12.61 -10.86 -28.08
C ASN A 225 -13.29 -9.61 -28.69
N ARG A 226 -13.16 -9.36 -30.00
CA ARG A 226 -13.65 -8.11 -30.63
C ARG A 226 -15.14 -7.82 -30.37
N PHE A 227 -15.99 -8.85 -30.45
CA PHE A 227 -17.44 -8.77 -30.23
C PHE A 227 -17.89 -9.36 -28.87
N SER A 228 -16.92 -9.55 -27.98
CA SER A 228 -17.11 -10.02 -26.61
C SER A 228 -16.22 -9.20 -25.69
N ASN A 229 -16.28 -7.88 -25.87
CA ASN A 229 -15.66 -6.90 -25.01
C ASN A 229 -16.77 -6.01 -24.42
N LEU A 230 -16.59 -5.56 -23.18
CA LEU A 230 -17.45 -4.59 -22.50
C LEU A 230 -17.63 -3.29 -23.32
N SER A 231 -16.64 -2.90 -24.14
CA SER A 231 -16.72 -1.74 -25.03
C SER A 231 -17.50 -1.97 -26.34
N ASP A 232 -17.98 -3.19 -26.61
CA ASP A 232 -18.74 -3.50 -27.82
C ASP A 232 -20.10 -2.79 -27.80
N GLY A 233 -20.25 -1.83 -28.72
CA GLY A 233 -21.44 -1.03 -28.95
C GLY A 233 -22.67 -1.86 -29.30
N LEU A 234 -22.52 -3.04 -29.92
CA LEU A 234 -23.65 -3.95 -30.16
C LEU A 234 -24.19 -4.52 -28.83
N LEU A 235 -23.29 -4.93 -27.93
CA LEU A 235 -23.67 -5.38 -26.58
C LEU A 235 -24.23 -4.24 -25.74
N VAL A 236 -23.68 -3.03 -25.87
CA VAL A 236 -24.24 -1.82 -25.24
C VAL A 236 -25.66 -1.53 -25.74
N LEU A 237 -25.93 -1.68 -27.04
CA LEU A 237 -27.29 -1.52 -27.60
C LEU A 237 -28.25 -2.58 -27.07
N VAL A 238 -27.83 -3.84 -26.98
CA VAL A 238 -28.64 -4.93 -26.41
C VAL A 238 -28.96 -4.65 -24.94
N ALA A 239 -27.95 -4.28 -24.14
CA ALA A 239 -28.12 -3.94 -22.73
C ALA A 239 -29.03 -2.69 -22.56
N LEU A 240 -28.87 -1.67 -23.40
CA LEU A 240 -29.73 -0.48 -23.42
C LEU A 240 -31.17 -0.84 -23.79
N GLY A 241 -31.37 -1.72 -24.77
CA GLY A 241 -32.68 -2.25 -25.14
C GLY A 241 -33.36 -2.94 -23.97
N MET A 242 -32.64 -3.84 -23.27
CA MET A 242 -33.13 -4.48 -22.05
C MET A 242 -33.46 -3.46 -20.94
N PHE A 243 -32.61 -2.44 -20.77
CA PHE A 243 -32.80 -1.36 -19.80
C PHE A 243 -34.04 -0.50 -20.07
N LEU A 244 -34.35 -0.20 -21.34
CA LEU A 244 -35.52 0.58 -21.76
C LEU A 244 -36.82 -0.22 -21.76
N LEU A 245 -36.75 -1.54 -22.00
CA LEU A 245 -37.93 -2.42 -21.97
C LEU A 245 -38.47 -2.62 -20.55
N GLN A 246 -37.61 -2.46 -19.54
CA GLN A 246 -37.99 -2.46 -18.14
C GLN A 246 -38.83 -1.21 -17.85
N LYS A 247 -40.04 -1.40 -17.31
CA LYS A 247 -40.88 -0.30 -16.82
C LYS A 247 -40.12 0.55 -15.79
N ASN A 248 -40.63 1.74 -15.48
CA ASN A 248 -40.00 2.76 -14.63
C ASN A 248 -39.67 2.34 -13.16
N GLN A 249 -39.84 1.05 -12.82
CA GLN A 249 -39.49 0.43 -11.56
C GLN A 249 -37.97 0.21 -11.45
N VAL A 250 -37.37 0.82 -10.42
CA VAL A 250 -35.99 0.57 -10.05
C VAL A 250 -35.92 -0.76 -9.30
N ILE A 251 -35.19 -1.72 -9.86
CA ILE A 251 -35.01 -3.04 -9.25
C ILE A 251 -33.75 -3.00 -8.38
N GLY A 252 -33.85 -3.44 -7.12
CA GLY A 252 -32.69 -3.49 -6.22
C GLY A 252 -32.26 -2.14 -5.62
N GLU A 253 -33.07 -1.09 -5.79
CA GLU A 253 -32.80 0.29 -5.34
C GLU A 253 -32.32 0.37 -3.89
N HIS A 254 -33.01 -0.31 -2.98
CA HIS A 254 -32.64 -0.37 -1.57
C HIS A 254 -31.20 -0.91 -1.37
N GLN A 255 -30.79 -1.93 -2.12
CA GLN A 255 -29.47 -2.55 -1.99
C GLN A 255 -28.36 -1.77 -2.70
N ILE A 256 -28.68 -1.07 -3.79
CA ILE A 256 -27.79 -0.09 -4.43
C ILE A 256 -27.50 1.05 -3.46
N LEU A 257 -28.55 1.66 -2.89
CA LEU A 257 -28.43 2.76 -1.94
C LEU A 257 -27.77 2.34 -0.62
N ASN A 258 -28.00 1.09 -0.19
CA ASN A 258 -27.35 0.51 0.97
C ASN A 258 -25.96 -0.04 0.71
N GLY A 259 -25.41 0.07 -0.50
CA GLY A 259 -24.02 -0.29 -0.79
C GLY A 259 -23.71 -1.78 -0.68
N GLY A 260 -24.73 -2.65 -0.61
CA GLY A 260 -24.51 -4.10 -0.58
C GLY A 260 -23.92 -4.60 -1.90
N ILE A 261 -24.47 -4.13 -3.02
CA ILE A 261 -23.95 -4.40 -4.37
C ILE A 261 -22.50 -3.91 -4.49
N TYR A 262 -22.23 -2.70 -4.01
CA TYR A 262 -20.90 -2.10 -4.02
C TYR A 262 -19.89 -2.95 -3.23
N SER A 263 -20.22 -3.33 -1.99
CA SER A 263 -19.35 -4.18 -1.17
C SER A 263 -19.09 -5.55 -1.77
N SER A 264 -20.09 -6.18 -2.39
CA SER A 264 -19.90 -7.46 -3.09
C SER A 264 -18.96 -7.32 -4.29
N LEU A 265 -19.09 -6.25 -5.09
CA LEU A 265 -18.20 -5.99 -6.22
C LEU A 265 -16.76 -5.67 -5.78
N VAL A 266 -16.60 -4.88 -4.71
CA VAL A 266 -15.27 -4.59 -4.13
C VAL A 266 -14.62 -5.87 -3.62
N LEU A 267 -15.34 -6.69 -2.85
CA LEU A 267 -14.83 -7.93 -2.30
C LEU A 267 -14.43 -8.93 -3.41
N ALA A 268 -15.24 -9.02 -4.46
CA ALA A 268 -14.95 -9.84 -5.63
C ALA A 268 -13.74 -9.33 -6.44
N GLY A 269 -13.52 -8.02 -6.47
CA GLY A 269 -12.44 -7.39 -7.21
C GLY A 269 -11.09 -7.35 -6.48
N LEU A 270 -11.02 -7.60 -5.17
CA LEU A 270 -9.78 -7.51 -4.38
C LEU A 270 -8.70 -8.45 -4.96
N PRO A 271 -7.53 -7.94 -5.40
CA PRO A 271 -6.54 -8.75 -6.13
C PRO A 271 -6.11 -10.03 -5.42
N LEU A 272 -5.88 -9.94 -4.10
CA LEU A 272 -5.51 -11.12 -3.31
C LEU A 272 -6.64 -12.16 -3.30
N LEU A 273 -7.88 -11.74 -3.03
CA LEU A 273 -8.99 -12.68 -2.91
C LEU A 273 -9.37 -13.26 -4.28
N ARG A 274 -9.37 -12.42 -5.32
CA ARG A 274 -9.59 -12.80 -6.71
C ARG A 274 -8.64 -13.92 -7.17
N SER A 275 -7.34 -13.79 -6.90
CA SER A 275 -6.36 -14.84 -7.27
C SER A 275 -6.63 -16.18 -6.58
N HIS A 276 -7.12 -16.18 -5.33
CA HIS A 276 -7.52 -17.42 -4.67
C HIS A 276 -8.82 -17.99 -5.23
N TYR A 277 -9.84 -17.16 -5.46
CA TYR A 277 -11.12 -17.62 -6.00
C TYR A 277 -10.96 -18.23 -7.40
N VAL A 278 -10.26 -17.53 -8.28
CA VAL A 278 -9.99 -17.99 -9.65
C VAL A 278 -9.05 -19.19 -9.64
N GLY A 279 -7.95 -19.14 -8.88
CA GLY A 279 -6.99 -20.23 -8.78
C GLY A 279 -7.60 -21.51 -8.22
N PHE A 280 -8.46 -21.39 -7.19
CA PHE A 280 -9.19 -22.53 -6.63
C PHE A 280 -10.12 -23.16 -7.68
N ALA A 281 -10.93 -22.36 -8.37
CA ALA A 281 -11.85 -22.86 -9.38
C ALA A 281 -11.13 -23.46 -10.61
N ALA A 282 -10.03 -22.85 -11.03
CA ALA A 282 -9.24 -23.31 -12.17
C ALA A 282 -8.48 -24.62 -11.88
N GLY A 283 -7.97 -24.79 -10.65
CA GLY A 283 -7.12 -25.91 -10.26
C GLY A 283 -7.85 -27.18 -9.81
N HIS A 284 -9.08 -27.09 -9.30
CA HIS A 284 -9.77 -28.24 -8.69
C HIS A 284 -10.66 -29.05 -9.65
N VAL A 285 -11.01 -28.50 -10.82
CA VAL A 285 -12.01 -29.10 -11.70
C VAL A 285 -11.53 -29.07 -13.15
N GLY A 286 -11.42 -30.21 -13.82
CA GLY A 286 -11.00 -30.26 -15.24
C GLY A 286 -12.11 -29.97 -16.26
N ASN A 287 -13.38 -30.26 -15.92
CA ASN A 287 -14.52 -30.07 -16.83
C ASN A 287 -15.02 -28.61 -16.80
N LEU A 288 -15.13 -27.99 -17.97
CA LEU A 288 -15.58 -26.60 -18.14
C LEU A 288 -16.94 -26.31 -17.49
N GLY A 289 -17.93 -27.20 -17.64
CA GLY A 289 -19.26 -26.99 -17.08
C GLY A 289 -19.24 -26.99 -15.54
N LEU A 290 -18.49 -27.91 -14.94
CA LEU A 290 -18.29 -27.96 -13.49
C LEU A 290 -17.46 -26.78 -12.98
N LYS A 291 -16.47 -26.30 -13.76
CA LYS A 291 -15.70 -25.08 -13.43
C LYS A 291 -16.63 -23.86 -13.34
N ILE A 292 -17.51 -23.67 -14.34
CA ILE A 292 -18.47 -22.57 -14.37
C ILE A 292 -19.43 -22.67 -13.19
N LEU A 293 -19.93 -23.87 -12.87
CA LEU A 293 -20.79 -24.11 -11.71
C LEU A 293 -20.08 -23.75 -10.39
N LEU A 294 -18.84 -24.19 -10.22
CA LEU A 294 -18.04 -23.89 -9.03
C LEU A 294 -17.81 -22.38 -8.88
N VAL A 295 -17.44 -21.68 -9.96
CA VAL A 295 -17.32 -20.21 -9.96
C VAL A 295 -18.62 -19.54 -9.59
N THR A 296 -19.75 -20.03 -10.10
CA THR A 296 -21.08 -19.50 -9.78
C THR A 296 -21.37 -19.63 -8.29
N ILE A 297 -21.06 -20.78 -7.68
CA ILE A 297 -21.24 -21.02 -6.23
C ILE A 297 -20.34 -20.08 -5.41
N ILE A 298 -19.06 -19.96 -5.77
CA ILE A 298 -18.11 -19.08 -5.08
C ILE A 298 -18.55 -17.62 -5.23
N ALA A 299 -19.02 -17.21 -6.40
CA ALA A 299 -19.52 -15.86 -6.65
C ALA A 299 -20.73 -15.54 -5.77
N GLY A 300 -21.68 -16.48 -5.66
CA GLY A 300 -22.81 -16.36 -4.75
C GLY A 300 -22.39 -16.23 -3.28
N ALA A 301 -21.42 -17.04 -2.84
CA ALA A 301 -20.86 -16.96 -1.49
C ALA A 301 -20.16 -15.61 -1.23
N VAL A 302 -19.33 -15.14 -2.16
CA VAL A 302 -18.65 -13.83 -2.06
C VAL A 302 -19.66 -12.68 -2.05
N MET A 303 -20.73 -12.76 -2.84
CA MET A 303 -21.82 -11.80 -2.77
C MET A 303 -22.41 -11.75 -1.37
N ALA A 304 -22.81 -12.90 -0.81
CA ALA A 304 -23.38 -13.00 0.53
C ALA A 304 -22.44 -12.44 1.61
N VAL A 305 -21.15 -12.80 1.56
CA VAL A 305 -20.13 -12.24 2.45
C VAL A 305 -20.01 -10.73 2.28
N GLY A 306 -20.06 -10.21 1.04
CA GLY A 306 -20.08 -8.78 0.75
C GLY A 306 -21.25 -8.05 1.42
N PHE A 307 -22.45 -8.63 1.37
CA PHE A 307 -23.63 -8.08 2.06
C PHE A 307 -23.48 -8.08 3.58
N VAL A 308 -23.01 -9.19 4.16
CA VAL A 308 -22.78 -9.31 5.60
C VAL A 308 -21.69 -8.33 6.05
N ALA A 309 -20.58 -8.26 5.31
CA ALA A 309 -19.49 -7.34 5.59
C ALA A 309 -19.93 -5.87 5.51
N ASN A 310 -20.74 -5.50 4.51
CA ASN A 310 -21.33 -4.15 4.44
C ASN A 310 -22.22 -3.85 5.66
N TRP A 311 -23.05 -4.81 6.07
CA TRP A 311 -23.90 -4.66 7.25
C TRP A 311 -23.06 -4.49 8.52
N CYS A 312 -22.04 -5.33 8.73
CA CYS A 312 -21.10 -5.24 9.84
C CYS A 312 -20.33 -3.91 9.86
N LEU A 313 -19.77 -3.50 8.72
CA LEU A 313 -19.01 -2.25 8.59
C LEU A 313 -19.90 -1.03 8.85
N ARG A 314 -21.14 -1.01 8.33
CA ARG A 314 -22.09 0.07 8.61
C ARG A 314 -22.48 0.11 10.08
N ARG A 315 -22.73 -1.04 10.71
CA ARG A 315 -23.02 -1.14 12.14
C ARG A 315 -21.85 -0.61 12.97
N LEU A 316 -20.63 -1.06 12.65
CA LEU A 316 -19.38 -0.63 13.28
C LEU A 316 -19.17 0.88 13.15
N PHE A 317 -19.29 1.42 11.94
CA PHE A 317 -19.19 2.85 11.73
C PHE A 317 -20.30 3.59 12.50
N SER A 318 -21.54 3.10 12.49
CA SER A 318 -22.62 3.78 13.24
C SER A 318 -22.43 3.79 14.77
N SER A 319 -21.73 2.80 15.35
CA SER A 319 -21.52 2.68 16.80
C SER A 319 -20.29 3.44 17.31
N LEU A 320 -19.31 3.71 16.45
CA LEU A 320 -18.09 4.42 16.84
C LEU A 320 -18.36 5.91 17.07
N ALA A 321 -17.99 6.45 18.24
CA ALA A 321 -18.09 7.89 18.53
C ALA A 321 -17.32 8.76 17.49
N ILE A 322 -16.30 8.19 16.85
CA ILE A 322 -15.55 8.81 15.76
C ILE A 322 -16.45 9.18 14.58
N THR A 323 -17.51 8.42 14.31
CA THR A 323 -18.36 8.71 13.14
C THR A 323 -19.22 9.94 13.29
N GLN A 324 -19.61 10.33 14.51
CA GLN A 324 -20.26 11.64 14.71
C GLN A 324 -19.31 12.79 14.39
N HIS A 325 -18.03 12.66 14.79
CA HIS A 325 -17.01 13.67 14.48
C HIS A 325 -16.72 13.73 12.99
N TYR A 326 -16.61 12.57 12.34
CA TYR A 326 -16.43 12.44 10.91
C TYR A 326 -17.61 13.02 10.12
N LYS A 327 -18.87 12.77 10.52
CA LYS A 327 -20.06 13.33 9.84
C LYS A 327 -20.01 14.86 9.82
N ARG A 328 -19.71 15.47 10.97
CA ARG A 328 -19.54 16.93 11.09
C ARG A 328 -18.39 17.43 10.21
N TRP A 329 -17.27 16.71 10.17
CA TRP A 329 -16.13 17.07 9.31
C TRP A 329 -16.49 17.01 7.82
N VAL A 330 -17.26 16.01 7.39
CA VAL A 330 -17.72 15.91 5.99
C VAL A 330 -18.70 17.05 5.64
N GLU A 331 -19.52 17.47 6.58
CA GLU A 331 -20.42 18.61 6.39
C GLU A 331 -19.64 19.94 6.25
N GLU A 332 -18.49 20.08 6.92
CA GLU A 332 -17.58 21.21 6.79
C GLU A 332 -16.85 21.28 5.43
N LEU A 333 -16.88 20.21 4.61
CA LEU A 333 -16.20 20.19 3.31
C LEU A 333 -16.87 21.16 2.31
N PRO A 334 -16.11 21.82 1.42
CA PRO A 334 -16.69 22.73 0.44
C PRO A 334 -17.55 22.02 -0.61
N SER A 335 -18.54 22.73 -1.15
CA SER A 335 -19.42 22.21 -2.22
C SER A 335 -18.96 22.58 -3.62
N HIS A 336 -18.24 23.70 -3.75
CA HIS A 336 -17.73 24.20 -5.03
C HIS A 336 -16.21 24.15 -5.07
N LEU A 337 -15.64 23.86 -6.25
CA LEU A 337 -14.18 23.80 -6.46
C LEU A 337 -13.47 25.09 -6.02
N MET A 338 -14.09 26.24 -6.21
CA MET A 338 -13.52 27.55 -5.86
C MET A 338 -13.42 27.81 -4.36
N GLU A 339 -14.16 27.08 -3.53
CA GLU A 339 -14.12 27.21 -2.06
C GLU A 339 -13.00 26.37 -1.42
N TRP A 340 -12.43 25.41 -2.16
CA TRP A 340 -11.39 24.51 -1.66
C TRP A 340 -10.11 25.22 -1.19
N PRO A 341 -9.56 26.23 -1.89
CA PRO A 341 -8.38 26.93 -1.40
C PRO A 341 -8.62 27.62 -0.04
N ALA A 342 -9.79 28.24 0.14
CA ALA A 342 -10.16 28.90 1.39
C ALA A 342 -10.32 27.91 2.54
N TRP A 343 -10.98 26.77 2.27
CA TRP A 343 -11.12 25.70 3.24
C TRP A 343 -9.77 25.06 3.59
N LEU A 344 -8.91 24.81 2.60
CA LEU A 344 -7.57 24.26 2.81
C LEU A 344 -6.75 25.18 3.71
N LYS A 345 -6.81 26.50 3.48
CA LYS A 345 -6.17 27.50 4.35
C LYS A 345 -6.69 27.41 5.78
N LYS A 346 -8.01 27.31 5.97
CA LYS A 346 -8.64 27.16 7.30
C LYS A 346 -8.27 25.83 7.96
N PHE A 347 -8.22 24.74 7.21
CA PHE A 347 -7.84 23.41 7.68
C PHE A 347 -6.37 23.40 8.12
N CYS A 348 -5.47 23.92 7.29
CA CYS A 348 -4.05 24.08 7.61
C CYS A 348 -3.86 24.96 8.84
N HIS A 349 -4.62 26.05 8.97
CA HIS A 349 -4.57 26.91 10.15
C HIS A 349 -5.14 26.22 11.40
N ARG A 350 -6.17 25.38 11.30
CA ARG A 350 -6.71 24.63 12.45
C ARG A 350 -5.79 23.53 12.94
N HIS A 351 -5.10 22.87 12.01
CA HIS A 351 -4.26 21.70 12.27
C HIS A 351 -2.76 21.99 12.17
N TRP A 352 -2.37 23.26 12.14
CA TRP A 352 -0.99 23.70 11.95
C TRP A 352 0.02 22.98 12.86
N PRO A 353 -0.23 22.76 14.18
CA PRO A 353 0.78 22.13 15.04
C PRO A 353 1.05 20.66 14.71
N ALA A 354 0.03 19.96 14.21
CA ALA A 354 0.19 18.58 13.79
C ALA A 354 0.92 18.50 12.45
N LEU A 355 0.54 19.37 11.50
CA LEU A 355 1.17 19.45 10.19
C LEU A 355 2.65 19.83 10.28
N THR A 356 2.99 20.83 11.10
CA THR A 356 4.38 21.24 11.30
C THR A 356 5.21 20.15 11.97
N ALA A 357 4.64 19.39 12.93
CA ALA A 357 5.34 18.28 13.54
C ALA A 357 5.61 17.14 12.54
N ILE A 358 4.61 16.75 11.73
CA ILE A 358 4.77 15.70 10.71
C ILE A 358 5.78 16.13 9.65
N TRP A 359 5.65 17.36 9.14
CA TRP A 359 6.57 17.93 8.16
C TRP A 359 7.99 17.97 8.71
N MET A 360 8.19 18.47 9.93
CA MET A 360 9.50 18.54 10.56
C MET A 360 10.11 17.16 10.77
N SER A 361 9.32 16.17 11.20
CA SER A 361 9.79 14.79 11.34
C SER A 361 10.22 14.17 10.01
N TYR A 362 9.51 14.45 8.92
CA TYR A 362 9.88 13.96 7.59
C TYR A 362 11.15 14.66 7.05
N VAL A 363 11.26 15.98 7.22
CA VAL A 363 12.47 16.73 6.89
C VAL A 363 13.67 16.22 7.69
N LEU A 364 13.50 16.00 9.00
CA LEU A 364 14.56 15.44 9.84
C LEU A 364 14.95 14.03 9.44
N ALA A 365 14.00 13.19 9.02
CA ALA A 365 14.32 11.86 8.50
C ALA A 365 15.20 11.95 7.24
N ILE A 366 14.86 12.85 6.30
CA ILE A 366 15.65 13.07 5.07
C ILE A 366 17.04 13.63 5.41
N VAL A 367 17.12 14.68 6.24
CA VAL A 367 18.39 15.30 6.63
C VAL A 367 19.26 14.30 7.38
N SER A 368 18.67 13.52 8.28
CA SER A 368 19.38 12.50 9.05
C SER A 368 19.90 11.37 8.16
N LEU A 369 19.16 10.99 7.11
CA LEU A 369 19.62 10.03 6.11
C LEU A 369 20.74 10.63 5.25
N ALA A 370 20.58 11.87 4.80
CA ALA A 370 21.57 12.58 3.99
C ALA A 370 22.93 12.65 4.69
N LEU A 371 22.94 12.88 6.01
CA LEU A 371 24.15 12.90 6.82
C LEU A 371 24.82 11.53 6.98
N MET A 372 24.23 10.42 6.54
CA MET A 372 24.95 9.14 6.50
C MET A 372 25.92 9.07 5.32
N TYR A 373 25.75 9.93 4.32
CA TYR A 373 26.55 9.94 3.11
C TYR A 373 27.70 10.94 3.21
N SER A 374 28.90 10.48 2.87
CA SER A 374 30.09 11.32 2.72
C SER A 374 30.27 11.85 1.29
N THR A 375 29.79 11.11 0.29
CA THR A 375 29.85 11.50 -1.13
C THR A 375 28.45 11.51 -1.75
N TRP A 376 28.13 12.62 -2.43
CA TRP A 376 26.85 12.84 -3.09
C TRP A 376 26.93 12.38 -4.53
N GLN A 377 27.08 11.06 -4.74
CA GLN A 377 27.07 10.51 -6.08
C GLN A 377 25.65 10.55 -6.65
N LEU A 378 25.50 11.15 -7.84
CA LEU A 378 24.23 11.26 -8.58
C LEU A 378 23.91 9.99 -9.39
N THR A 379 24.69 8.92 -9.23
CA THR A 379 24.49 7.66 -9.93
C THR A 379 23.29 6.91 -9.33
N PRO A 380 22.42 6.29 -10.15
CA PRO A 380 21.24 5.56 -9.67
C PRO A 380 21.63 4.17 -9.15
N THR A 381 22.63 4.08 -8.27
CA THR A 381 23.00 2.86 -7.57
C THR A 381 22.13 2.69 -6.34
N TYR A 382 21.95 1.44 -5.90
CA TYR A 382 21.15 1.11 -4.71
C TYR A 382 21.68 1.82 -3.45
N GLU A 383 22.98 2.10 -3.39
CA GLU A 383 23.57 2.83 -2.28
C GLU A 383 23.40 4.35 -2.38
N SER A 384 22.94 4.91 -3.51
CA SER A 384 22.82 6.37 -3.65
C SER A 384 21.72 6.98 -2.77
N PHE A 385 22.00 8.16 -2.20
CA PHE A 385 21.01 8.94 -1.45
C PHE A 385 19.73 9.21 -2.25
N ILE A 386 19.86 9.55 -3.54
CA ILE A 386 18.72 9.85 -4.42
C ILE A 386 17.81 8.63 -4.57
N TYR A 387 18.38 7.44 -4.75
CA TYR A 387 17.60 6.21 -4.83
C TYR A 387 16.85 5.95 -3.52
N GLN A 388 17.51 6.11 -2.37
CA GLN A 388 16.87 5.92 -1.07
C GLN A 388 15.70 6.90 -0.87
N VAL A 389 15.87 8.16 -1.26
CA VAL A 389 14.80 9.17 -1.14
C VAL A 389 13.67 8.91 -2.12
N LEU A 390 13.93 8.67 -3.40
CA LEU A 390 12.86 8.60 -4.41
C LEU A 390 12.18 7.24 -4.49
N ALA A 391 12.93 6.14 -4.32
CA ALA A 391 12.42 4.78 -4.48
C ALA A 391 12.04 4.11 -3.14
N ARG A 392 12.70 4.45 -2.03
CA ARG A 392 12.50 3.80 -0.71
C ARG A 392 11.80 4.70 0.31
N GLN A 393 10.69 5.28 -0.13
CA GLN A 393 9.83 6.16 0.69
C GLN A 393 9.30 5.50 1.98
N GLY A 394 9.10 4.18 1.99
CA GLY A 394 8.59 3.47 3.18
C GLY A 394 9.52 3.61 4.39
N THR A 395 10.83 3.47 4.19
CA THR A 395 11.86 3.58 5.25
C THR A 395 11.95 5.00 5.80
N LEU A 396 11.83 6.00 4.92
CA LEU A 396 11.78 7.42 5.30
C LEU A 396 10.52 7.76 6.10
N ILE A 397 9.36 7.29 5.64
CA ILE A 397 8.09 7.47 6.37
C ILE A 397 8.17 6.79 7.73
N PHE A 398 8.76 5.61 7.82
CA PHE A 398 8.93 4.91 9.08
C PHE A 398 9.85 5.67 10.05
N SER A 399 11.00 6.16 9.57
CA SER A 399 11.88 7.05 10.35
C SER A 399 11.17 8.31 10.82
N ALA A 400 10.38 8.95 9.94
CA ALA A 400 9.59 10.13 10.27
C ALA A 400 8.53 9.82 11.34
N ILE A 401 7.87 8.67 11.29
CA ILE A 401 6.91 8.22 12.31
C ILE A 401 7.62 8.07 13.66
N LEU A 402 8.81 7.46 13.71
CA LEU A 402 9.57 7.30 14.96
C LEU A 402 9.97 8.66 15.56
N ILE A 403 10.48 9.59 14.74
CA ILE A 403 10.82 10.96 15.18
C ILE A 403 9.56 11.70 15.66
N TRP A 404 8.44 11.54 14.95
CA TRP A 404 7.17 12.15 15.32
C TRP A 404 6.64 11.61 16.65
N LEU A 405 6.75 10.30 16.88
CA LEU A 405 6.41 9.68 18.17
C LEU A 405 7.31 10.20 19.30
N MET A 406 8.61 10.42 19.05
CA MET A 406 9.50 11.09 20.01
C MET A 406 9.00 12.50 20.36
N ILE A 407 8.58 13.31 19.37
CA ILE A 407 7.98 14.63 19.64
C ILE A 407 6.71 14.48 20.51
N LYS A 408 5.87 13.48 20.22
CA LYS A 408 4.60 13.26 20.95
C LYS A 408 4.80 12.77 22.38
N ILE A 409 5.77 11.90 22.65
CA ILE A 409 6.05 11.46 24.01
C ILE A 409 6.65 12.61 24.84
N VAL A 410 7.60 13.37 24.29
CA VAL A 410 8.17 14.55 24.98
C VAL A 410 7.09 15.60 25.23
N GLN A 411 6.20 15.84 24.26
CA GLN A 411 5.03 16.72 24.42
C GLN A 411 4.07 16.22 25.50
N SER A 412 3.93 14.91 25.66
CA SER A 412 3.04 14.32 26.67
C SER A 412 3.62 14.44 28.08
N ILE A 413 4.95 14.45 28.21
CA ILE A 413 5.66 14.66 29.48
C ILE A 413 5.68 16.16 29.85
N ILE A 414 6.23 17.01 28.98
CA ILE A 414 6.43 18.45 29.26
C ILE A 414 5.12 19.24 29.16
N GLY A 415 4.16 18.79 28.34
CA GLY A 415 2.89 19.48 28.08
C GLY A 415 3.02 20.69 27.15
N ARG A 416 4.22 20.98 26.63
CA ARG A 416 4.55 22.16 25.83
C ARG A 416 4.98 21.78 24.42
N TYR A 417 4.34 22.36 23.41
CA TYR A 417 4.53 21.93 22.02
C TYR A 417 5.90 22.37 21.47
N TRP A 418 6.21 23.67 21.54
CA TRP A 418 7.41 24.21 20.92
C TRP A 418 8.68 23.72 21.59
N VAL A 419 8.67 23.59 22.93
CA VAL A 419 9.78 22.99 23.68
C VAL A 419 10.02 21.55 23.24
N SER A 420 8.96 20.75 23.07
CA SER A 420 9.10 19.35 22.66
C SER A 420 9.58 19.19 21.22
N LEU A 421 9.02 19.99 20.30
CA LEU A 421 9.46 20.03 18.91
C LEU A 421 10.93 20.42 18.79
N GLY A 422 11.33 21.50 19.49
CA GLY A 422 12.70 21.99 19.49
C GLY A 422 13.69 21.00 20.09
N LEU A 423 13.36 20.42 21.26
CA LEU A 423 14.25 19.47 21.94
C LEU A 423 14.50 18.22 21.08
N VAL A 424 13.43 17.62 20.54
CA VAL A 424 13.58 16.42 19.70
C VAL A 424 14.32 16.76 18.41
N THR A 425 14.04 17.91 17.81
CA THR A 425 14.80 18.40 16.64
C THR A 425 16.29 18.50 16.93
N ALA A 426 16.67 19.14 18.03
CA ALA A 426 18.07 19.29 18.41
C ALA A 426 18.73 17.93 18.66
N VAL A 427 18.05 17.03 19.39
CA VAL A 427 18.55 15.67 19.64
C VAL A 427 18.73 14.89 18.33
N THR A 428 17.79 14.95 17.39
CA THR A 428 17.91 14.26 16.10
C THR A 428 19.05 14.82 15.25
N ILE A 429 19.25 16.14 15.23
CA ILE A 429 20.37 16.77 14.50
C ILE A 429 21.71 16.37 15.13
N ILE A 430 21.83 16.46 16.46
CA ILE A 430 23.04 16.03 17.18
C ILE A 430 23.33 14.55 16.90
N TRP A 431 22.30 13.70 16.95
CA TRP A 431 22.40 12.28 16.66
C TRP A 431 22.90 12.03 15.22
N ALA A 432 22.35 12.74 14.24
CA ALA A 432 22.76 12.59 12.84
C ALA A 432 24.21 13.06 12.61
N ILE A 433 24.61 14.19 13.19
CA ILE A 433 25.99 14.70 13.12
C ILE A 433 26.96 13.72 13.79
N ALA A 434 26.63 13.21 14.97
CA ALA A 434 27.47 12.26 15.69
C ALA A 434 27.66 10.96 14.90
N ASN A 435 26.59 10.46 14.26
CA ASN A 435 26.69 9.33 13.33
C ASN A 435 27.56 9.64 12.12
N HIS A 436 27.43 10.82 11.50
CA HIS A 436 28.27 11.22 10.37
C HIS A 436 29.76 11.22 10.74
N ILE A 437 30.10 11.81 11.89
CA ILE A 437 31.48 11.84 12.39
C ILE A 437 31.97 10.42 12.63
N LYS A 438 31.18 9.56 13.30
CA LYS A 438 31.58 8.19 13.60
C LYS A 438 31.75 7.35 12.33
N LEU A 439 30.83 7.45 11.37
CA LEU A 439 30.89 6.75 10.09
C LEU A 439 32.16 7.08 9.32
N ASN A 440 32.55 8.35 9.27
CA ASN A 440 33.78 8.77 8.58
C ASN A 440 35.06 8.30 9.29
N LEU A 441 35.00 7.99 10.59
CA LEU A 441 36.16 7.56 11.38
C LEU A 441 36.29 6.03 11.49
N ARG A 442 35.17 5.30 11.45
CA ARG A 442 35.11 3.86 11.78
C ARG A 442 34.28 3.01 10.83
N GLU A 443 33.69 3.60 9.79
CA GLU A 443 32.80 2.92 8.84
C GLU A 443 31.61 2.19 9.52
N GLU A 444 31.23 2.66 10.71
CA GLU A 444 30.08 2.17 11.45
C GLU A 444 29.29 3.34 12.08
N PRO A 445 27.95 3.26 12.14
CA PRO A 445 27.14 4.23 12.84
C PRO A 445 27.28 4.04 14.35
N ILE A 446 26.58 4.88 15.11
CA ILE A 446 26.43 4.67 16.55
C ILE A 446 25.62 3.39 16.76
N LEU A 447 26.15 2.51 17.61
CA LEU A 447 25.57 1.23 17.97
C LEU A 447 25.06 1.26 19.42
N PRO A 448 24.10 0.40 19.80
CA PRO A 448 23.66 0.30 21.19
C PRO A 448 24.79 -0.02 22.17
N SER A 449 25.81 -0.77 21.75
CA SER A 449 27.02 -1.03 22.55
C SER A 449 27.75 0.25 22.95
N ASP A 450 27.82 1.27 22.07
CA ASP A 450 28.44 2.56 22.40
C ASP A 450 27.70 3.26 23.53
N VAL A 451 26.37 3.17 23.53
CA VAL A 451 25.53 3.79 24.57
C VAL A 451 25.65 3.07 25.90
N MET A 452 25.82 1.74 25.85
CA MET A 452 26.04 0.91 27.03
C MET A 452 27.40 1.14 27.68
N MET A 453 28.36 1.74 26.97
CA MET A 453 29.66 2.17 27.53
C MET A 453 29.56 3.48 28.34
N TYR A 454 28.43 3.74 28.99
CA TYR A 454 28.20 4.99 29.76
C TYR A 454 29.24 5.23 30.86
N GLN A 455 29.84 4.16 31.40
CA GLN A 455 30.94 4.26 32.38
C GLN A 455 32.18 4.96 31.79
N ALA A 456 32.37 4.89 30.48
CA ALA A 456 33.47 5.57 29.78
C ALA A 456 33.17 7.05 29.48
N TYR A 457 31.94 7.53 29.63
CA TYR A 457 31.61 8.94 29.33
C TYR A 457 32.38 9.91 30.22
N GLY A 458 32.60 9.56 31.49
CA GLY A 458 33.37 10.40 32.42
C GLY A 458 34.84 10.56 32.02
N SER A 459 35.46 9.54 31.43
CA SER A 459 36.83 9.65 30.90
C SER A 459 36.86 10.35 29.54
N MET A 460 35.88 10.10 28.66
CA MET A 460 35.76 10.77 27.36
C MET A 460 35.53 12.29 27.50
N LEU A 461 34.67 12.72 28.42
CA LEU A 461 34.36 14.14 28.65
C LEU A 461 35.58 14.95 29.13
N LYS A 462 36.58 14.32 29.76
CA LYS A 462 37.82 14.99 30.16
C LYS A 462 38.67 15.45 28.97
N PHE A 463 38.48 14.84 27.80
CA PHE A 463 39.15 15.24 26.56
C PHE A 463 38.39 16.34 25.80
N VAL A 464 37.16 16.66 26.21
CA VAL A 464 36.34 17.71 25.58
C VAL A 464 36.55 19.02 26.33
N SER A 465 36.84 20.09 25.59
CA SER A 465 36.99 21.43 26.16
C SER A 465 35.74 21.85 26.96
N ILE A 466 35.95 22.37 28.17
CA ILE A 466 34.87 22.87 29.05
C ILE A 466 33.99 23.90 28.32
N TRP A 467 34.56 24.68 27.39
CA TRP A 467 33.86 25.67 26.59
C TRP A 467 32.86 25.04 25.62
N ILE A 468 33.15 23.85 25.08
CA ILE A 468 32.21 23.12 24.21
C ILE A 468 31.03 22.63 25.04
N VAL A 469 31.29 22.10 26.24
CA VAL A 469 30.25 21.66 27.18
C VAL A 469 29.37 22.85 27.59
N ALA A 470 29.98 23.97 27.97
CA ALA A 470 29.27 25.20 28.34
C ALA A 470 28.42 25.74 27.17
N ALA A 471 28.98 25.79 25.95
CA ALA A 471 28.23 26.19 24.76
C ALA A 471 27.05 25.25 24.48
N GLY A 472 27.22 23.94 24.68
CA GLY A 472 26.14 22.95 24.60
C GLY A 472 25.01 23.22 25.60
N VAL A 473 25.35 23.48 26.87
CA VAL A 473 24.36 23.80 27.92
C VAL A 473 23.65 25.13 27.62
N VAL A 474 24.37 26.16 27.22
CA VAL A 474 23.81 27.48 26.89
C VAL A 474 22.88 27.39 25.67
N SER A 475 23.28 26.67 24.63
CA SER A 475 22.46 26.49 23.42
C SER A 475 21.17 25.71 23.72
N LEU A 476 21.22 24.69 24.58
CA LEU A 476 20.04 23.96 25.05
C LEU A 476 19.12 24.86 25.89
N ALA A 477 19.68 25.65 26.81
CA ALA A 477 18.92 26.59 27.63
C ALA A 477 18.23 27.65 26.75
N LEU A 478 18.95 28.21 25.77
CA LEU A 478 18.41 29.15 24.80
C LEU A 478 17.25 28.53 23.99
N LEU A 479 17.42 27.29 23.53
CA LEU A 479 16.38 26.57 22.80
C LEU A 479 15.12 26.39 23.66
N VAL A 480 15.28 26.03 24.94
CA VAL A 480 14.15 25.95 25.88
C VAL A 480 13.49 27.33 26.04
N VAL A 481 14.26 28.39 26.26
CA VAL A 481 13.73 29.77 26.38
C VAL A 481 12.96 30.18 25.13
N ILE A 482 13.51 29.96 23.93
CA ILE A 482 12.83 30.21 22.65
C ILE A 482 11.54 29.41 22.57
N GLY A 483 11.57 28.12 22.92
CA GLY A 483 10.38 27.27 22.96
C GLY A 483 9.30 27.82 23.91
N LEU A 484 9.69 28.33 25.08
CA LEU A 484 8.77 28.96 26.04
C LEU A 484 8.18 30.27 25.52
N LEU A 485 8.98 31.09 24.83
CA LEU A 485 8.52 32.33 24.19
C LEU A 485 7.55 32.04 23.04
N LEU A 486 7.84 31.02 22.23
CA LEU A 486 6.96 30.56 21.16
C LEU A 486 5.66 29.97 21.70
N ASP A 487 5.69 29.24 22.82
CA ASP A 487 4.47 28.77 23.49
C ASP A 487 3.59 29.92 24.01
N ARG A 488 4.19 31.06 24.39
CA ARG A 488 3.42 32.28 24.76
C ARG A 488 2.76 32.91 23.54
N LYS A 489 3.47 33.02 22.41
CA LYS A 489 2.97 33.68 21.19
C LYS A 489 2.02 32.80 20.36
N TYR A 490 2.33 31.51 20.23
CA TYR A 490 1.62 30.52 19.43
C TYR A 490 1.22 29.33 20.30
N ARG A 491 0.28 29.56 21.21
CA ARG A 491 -0.11 28.59 22.23
C ARG A 491 -0.78 27.36 21.61
N VAL A 492 -0.21 26.19 21.87
CA VAL A 492 -0.82 24.89 21.55
C VAL A 492 -1.31 24.25 22.84
N PRO A 493 -2.61 23.89 22.95
CA PRO A 493 -3.14 23.24 24.15
C PRO A 493 -2.42 21.93 24.46
N ALA A 494 -2.10 21.72 25.74
CA ALA A 494 -1.49 20.48 26.19
C ALA A 494 -2.41 19.28 25.89
N PRO A 495 -1.87 18.10 25.52
CA PRO A 495 -2.69 16.91 25.30
C PRO A 495 -3.43 16.51 26.59
N ARG A 496 -4.72 16.15 26.45
CA ARG A 496 -5.51 15.54 27.53
C ARG A 496 -4.86 14.23 27.99
N ILE A 497 -5.07 13.83 29.25
CA ILE A 497 -4.47 12.62 29.83
C ILE A 497 -4.69 11.36 28.98
N LYS A 498 -5.91 11.14 28.46
CA LYS A 498 -6.22 10.01 27.57
C LYS A 498 -5.34 9.99 26.30
N ARG A 499 -5.05 11.17 25.73
CA ARG A 499 -4.16 11.29 24.56
C ARG A 499 -2.69 11.12 24.95
N ARG A 500 -2.27 11.60 26.12
CA ARG A 500 -0.92 11.38 26.64
C ARG A 500 -0.63 9.89 26.78
N VAL A 501 -1.52 9.15 27.44
CA VAL A 501 -1.42 7.69 27.59
C VAL A 501 -1.36 7.00 26.24
N LEU A 502 -2.22 7.39 25.29
CA LEU A 502 -2.19 6.85 23.93
C LEU A 502 -0.83 7.05 23.25
N TRP A 503 -0.26 8.27 23.31
CA TRP A 503 1.05 8.54 22.69
C TRP A 503 2.19 7.78 23.36
N VAL A 504 2.15 7.61 24.68
CA VAL A 504 3.12 6.78 25.42
C VAL A 504 3.03 5.34 24.96
N ILE A 505 1.82 4.75 24.94
CA ILE A 505 1.62 3.36 24.49
C ILE A 505 2.13 3.18 23.05
N LEU A 506 1.74 4.08 22.12
CA LEU A 506 2.19 3.99 20.73
C LEU A 506 3.72 4.09 20.62
N THR A 507 4.35 5.00 21.37
CA THR A 507 5.82 5.14 21.34
C THR A 507 6.49 3.87 21.88
N VAL A 508 6.04 3.34 23.01
CA VAL A 508 6.58 2.11 23.59
C VAL A 508 6.39 0.92 22.66
N CYS A 509 5.22 0.77 22.03
CA CYS A 509 4.98 -0.32 21.07
C CYS A 509 5.88 -0.22 19.83
N PHE A 510 6.02 0.97 19.23
CA PHE A 510 6.82 1.14 18.02
C PHE A 510 8.32 0.95 18.29
N PHE A 511 8.86 1.61 19.33
CA PHE A 511 10.27 1.44 19.69
C PHE A 511 10.55 0.05 20.27
N GLY A 512 9.67 -0.47 21.13
CA GLY A 512 9.80 -1.81 21.71
C GLY A 512 9.68 -2.94 20.69
N SER A 513 9.02 -2.71 19.54
CA SER A 513 8.98 -3.70 18.46
C SER A 513 10.37 -4.02 17.88
N SER A 514 11.36 -3.13 18.05
CA SER A 514 12.75 -3.35 17.58
C SER A 514 13.38 -4.63 18.10
N ALA A 515 12.97 -5.09 19.29
CA ALA A 515 13.38 -6.37 19.87
C ALA A 515 12.89 -7.61 19.09
N PHE A 516 12.15 -7.43 18.00
CA PHE A 516 11.65 -8.50 17.14
C PHE A 516 11.88 -8.22 15.65
N TRP A 517 12.55 -7.12 15.29
CA TRP A 517 12.74 -6.73 13.88
C TRP A 517 13.63 -7.73 13.13
N ASN A 518 14.57 -8.38 13.81
CA ASN A 518 15.54 -9.30 13.20
C ASN A 518 15.16 -10.77 13.35
N HIS A 519 14.03 -11.07 13.98
CA HIS A 519 13.50 -12.44 14.08
C HIS A 519 12.92 -12.87 12.73
N THR A 520 13.75 -13.53 11.91
CA THR A 520 13.41 -13.96 10.56
C THR A 520 12.13 -14.82 10.57
N GLY A 521 11.24 -14.54 9.61
CA GLY A 521 9.95 -15.22 9.51
C GLY A 521 8.88 -14.75 10.51
N SER A 522 9.19 -13.85 11.44
CA SER A 522 8.16 -13.21 12.26
C SER A 522 7.33 -12.20 11.47
N ARG A 523 6.09 -11.96 11.89
CA ARG A 523 5.21 -10.94 11.27
C ARG A 523 5.74 -9.52 11.45
N ILE A 524 6.46 -9.27 12.55
CA ILE A 524 7.08 -7.97 12.82
C ILE A 524 8.24 -7.76 11.84
N ASN A 525 9.14 -8.73 11.71
CA ASN A 525 10.21 -8.69 10.71
C ASN A 525 9.65 -8.46 9.29
N THR A 526 8.64 -9.23 8.88
CA THR A 526 7.99 -9.08 7.58
C THR A 526 7.42 -7.68 7.37
N PHE A 527 6.70 -7.14 8.35
CA PHE A 527 6.11 -5.80 8.27
C PHE A 527 7.18 -4.72 8.14
N ILE A 528 8.23 -4.78 8.97
CA ILE A 528 9.30 -3.78 9.01
C ILE A 528 10.18 -3.87 7.75
N SER A 529 10.51 -5.08 7.30
CA SER A 529 11.20 -5.31 6.02
C SER A 529 10.39 -4.83 4.83
N GLY A 530 9.08 -5.06 4.82
CA GLY A 530 8.21 -4.59 3.74
C GLY A 530 7.94 -3.07 3.76
N LEU A 531 8.20 -2.38 4.88
CA LEU A 531 8.34 -0.91 4.90
C LEU A 531 9.66 -0.45 4.26
N GLY A 532 10.59 -1.37 4.00
CA GLY A 532 11.88 -1.09 3.38
C GLY A 532 13.05 -1.13 4.36
N ASN A 533 12.91 -1.67 5.57
CA ASN A 533 14.06 -1.91 6.44
C ASN A 533 14.88 -3.12 5.96
N ASP A 534 16.14 -2.90 5.62
CA ASP A 534 17.04 -3.94 5.13
C ASP A 534 18.37 -3.86 5.89
N PRO A 535 18.47 -4.47 7.08
CA PRO A 535 19.67 -4.37 7.91
C PRO A 535 20.83 -5.20 7.32
N LEU A 536 21.96 -4.55 7.08
CA LEU A 536 23.20 -5.20 6.66
C LEU A 536 24.18 -5.26 7.83
N PHE A 537 24.10 -6.29 8.67
CA PHE A 537 24.95 -6.40 9.86
C PHE A 537 26.44 -6.60 9.55
N TYR A 538 26.77 -7.18 8.38
CA TYR A 538 28.15 -7.35 7.92
C TYR A 538 28.77 -6.06 7.35
N SER A 539 27.95 -5.08 6.95
CA SER A 539 28.37 -3.76 6.46
C SER A 539 27.50 -2.70 7.12
N GLN A 540 27.93 -2.26 8.30
CA GLN A 540 27.18 -1.29 9.09
C GLN A 540 27.04 0.07 8.38
N ILE A 541 28.03 0.46 7.57
CA ILE A 541 27.95 1.64 6.70
C ILE A 541 26.86 1.49 5.63
N SER A 542 26.81 0.38 4.90
CA SER A 542 25.75 0.14 3.90
C SER A 542 24.37 0.05 4.58
N GLY A 543 24.29 -0.57 5.78
CA GLY A 543 23.07 -0.58 6.59
C GLY A 543 22.61 0.82 6.99
N ALA A 544 23.53 1.70 7.40
CA ALA A 544 23.24 3.09 7.74
C ALA A 544 22.83 3.93 6.53
N HIS A 545 23.48 3.76 5.37
CA HIS A 545 23.09 4.39 4.10
C HIS A 545 21.67 4.03 3.70
N GLN A 546 21.24 2.78 3.94
CA GLN A 546 19.92 2.31 3.52
C GLN A 546 18.80 2.65 4.50
N ASN A 547 19.04 2.46 5.81
CA ASN A 547 18.00 2.55 6.82
C ASN A 547 17.99 3.92 7.53
N GLY A 548 19.06 4.70 7.38
CA GLY A 548 19.31 5.89 8.19
C GLY A 548 19.74 5.52 9.63
N PRO A 549 20.24 6.50 10.39
CA PRO A 549 20.90 6.21 11.67
C PRO A 549 19.93 5.76 12.76
N LEU A 550 18.67 6.20 12.72
CA LEU A 550 17.69 5.84 13.75
C LEU A 550 17.24 4.39 13.63
N ILE A 551 16.80 3.98 12.43
CA ILE A 551 16.37 2.60 12.19
C ILE A 551 17.58 1.66 12.31
N GLN A 552 18.76 2.05 11.78
CA GLN A 552 19.96 1.23 11.90
C GLN A 552 20.38 1.03 13.37
N PHE A 553 20.29 2.06 14.22
CA PHE A 553 20.51 1.90 15.66
C PHE A 553 19.53 0.89 16.28
N LEU A 554 18.24 0.99 15.95
CA LEU A 554 17.21 0.08 16.45
C LEU A 554 17.37 -1.36 15.95
N ASN A 555 17.82 -1.55 14.71
CA ASN A 555 18.19 -2.86 14.17
C ASN A 555 19.30 -3.52 14.99
N ASN A 556 20.17 -2.74 15.64
CA ASN A 556 21.28 -3.28 16.41
C ASN A 556 20.93 -3.55 17.90
N ILE A 557 19.67 -3.37 18.33
CA ILE A 557 19.23 -3.64 19.71
C ILE A 557 19.20 -5.14 20.01
N ASP A 558 18.66 -5.91 19.08
CA ASP A 558 18.50 -7.36 19.22
C ASP A 558 19.18 -8.05 18.04
N ILE A 559 20.47 -8.36 18.21
CA ILE A 559 21.28 -9.07 17.23
C ILE A 559 21.68 -10.42 17.82
N THR A 560 21.28 -11.50 17.16
CA THR A 560 21.79 -12.84 17.46
C THR A 560 23.14 -13.03 16.77
N VAL A 561 24.23 -12.60 17.41
CA VAL A 561 25.61 -12.77 16.89
C VAL A 561 26.06 -14.23 16.94
N MET A 562 25.59 -15.01 17.93
CA MET A 562 25.93 -16.42 18.12
C MET A 562 24.77 -17.16 18.78
N GLU A 563 24.49 -18.39 18.34
CA GLU A 563 23.56 -19.26 19.04
C GLU A 563 24.08 -19.63 20.43
N LYS A 564 23.19 -19.65 21.43
CA LYS A 564 23.55 -20.08 22.78
C LYS A 564 24.01 -21.56 22.73
N PRO A 565 25.24 -21.89 23.15
CA PRO A 565 25.72 -23.27 23.13
C PRO A 565 24.83 -24.20 23.96
N ALA A 566 24.62 -25.42 23.49
CA ALA A 566 23.84 -26.43 24.21
C ALA A 566 24.44 -26.68 25.61
N GLY A 567 23.60 -26.62 26.64
CA GLY A 567 24.05 -26.82 28.03
C GLY A 567 24.77 -25.63 28.69
N TYR A 568 24.79 -24.46 28.06
CA TYR A 568 25.35 -23.25 28.67
C TYR A 568 24.62 -22.90 29.98
N SER A 569 25.36 -22.90 31.08
CA SER A 569 24.90 -22.54 32.43
C SER A 569 26.07 -21.99 33.24
N LYS A 570 25.75 -21.23 34.30
CA LYS A 570 26.76 -20.73 35.25
C LYS A 570 27.60 -21.88 35.82
N ALA A 571 26.95 -22.97 36.25
CA ALA A 571 27.63 -24.16 36.77
C ALA A 571 28.56 -24.82 35.74
N ARG A 572 28.17 -24.87 34.45
CA ARG A 572 29.04 -25.40 33.39
C ARG A 572 30.26 -24.51 33.16
N MET A 573 30.10 -23.19 33.17
CA MET A 573 31.22 -22.25 33.04
C MET A 573 32.18 -22.32 34.22
N GLU A 574 31.66 -22.45 35.45
CA GLU A 574 32.48 -22.67 36.65
C GLU A 574 33.27 -23.98 36.57
N LYS A 575 32.64 -25.06 36.09
CA LYS A 575 33.33 -26.34 35.86
C LYS A 575 34.44 -26.23 34.83
N ILE A 576 34.18 -25.56 33.70
CA ILE A 576 35.18 -25.31 32.64
C ILE A 576 36.34 -24.48 33.21
N ALA A 577 36.04 -23.42 33.98
CA ALA A 577 37.06 -22.60 34.62
C ALA A 577 37.95 -23.43 35.56
N GLN A 578 37.36 -24.28 36.40
CA GLN A 578 38.09 -25.18 37.29
C GLN A 578 38.95 -26.19 36.52
N GLU A 579 38.40 -26.81 35.48
CA GLU A 579 39.12 -27.74 34.60
C GLU A 579 40.38 -27.08 34.02
N TYR A 580 40.23 -25.89 33.42
CA TYR A 580 41.38 -25.18 32.86
C TYR A 580 42.31 -24.59 33.91
N GLN A 581 41.86 -24.36 35.15
CA GLN A 581 42.73 -23.98 36.27
C GLN A 581 43.70 -25.13 36.61
N GLU A 582 43.20 -26.37 36.65
CA GLU A 582 44.02 -27.56 36.90
C GLU A 582 44.94 -27.87 35.71
N VAL A 583 44.44 -27.78 34.48
CA VAL A 583 45.26 -27.90 33.26
C VAL A 583 46.37 -26.86 33.24
N ALA A 584 46.06 -25.61 33.61
CA ALA A 584 47.05 -24.54 33.69
C ALA A 584 48.12 -24.83 34.76
N LYS A 585 47.75 -25.34 35.94
CA LYS A 585 48.72 -25.75 36.96
C LYS A 585 49.65 -26.84 36.43
N GLU A 586 49.11 -27.85 35.73
CA GLU A 586 49.91 -28.93 35.17
C GLU A 586 50.89 -28.42 34.10
N ILE A 587 50.40 -27.67 33.11
CA ILE A 587 51.23 -27.08 32.05
C ILE A 587 52.31 -26.16 32.65
N ASN A 588 51.98 -25.42 33.71
CA ASN A 588 52.91 -24.47 34.32
C ASN A 588 54.02 -25.14 35.14
N LYS A 589 53.95 -26.44 35.48
CA LYS A 589 55.05 -27.16 36.13
C LYS A 589 56.33 -27.14 35.27
N ASP A 590 56.16 -27.22 33.95
CA ASP A 590 57.27 -27.27 32.99
C ASP A 590 57.61 -25.90 32.36
N ARG A 591 56.83 -24.85 32.68
CA ARG A 591 57.04 -23.49 32.15
C ARG A 591 58.07 -22.74 33.00
N LYS A 592 59.26 -22.54 32.43
CA LYS A 592 60.39 -21.84 33.12
C LYS A 592 60.33 -20.32 33.06
N ASN A 593 59.62 -19.75 32.08
CA ASN A 593 59.61 -18.32 31.81
C ASN A 593 58.30 -17.66 32.27
N LEU A 594 58.38 -16.45 32.79
CA LEU A 594 57.23 -15.61 33.12
C LEU A 594 56.87 -14.71 31.92
N LEU A 595 55.57 -14.51 31.69
CA LEU A 595 55.09 -13.62 30.62
C LEU A 595 55.42 -12.14 30.94
N SER A 596 55.33 -11.76 32.22
CA SER A 596 55.61 -10.40 32.71
C SER A 596 57.08 -10.00 32.58
N SER A 597 58.00 -10.95 32.45
CA SER A 597 59.43 -10.69 32.25
C SER A 597 59.82 -10.61 30.77
N GLN A 598 58.86 -10.62 29.85
CA GLN A 598 59.08 -10.58 28.41
C GLN A 598 58.39 -9.35 27.80
N THR A 599 59.12 -8.61 26.97
CA THR A 599 58.50 -7.62 26.08
C THR A 599 58.01 -8.33 24.83
N ILE A 600 56.69 -8.38 24.64
CA ILE A 600 56.09 -8.94 23.43
C ILE A 600 55.61 -7.79 22.55
N MET A 601 56.17 -7.70 21.35
CA MET A 601 55.72 -6.75 20.32
C MET A 601 54.84 -7.48 19.32
N PHE A 602 53.54 -7.18 19.34
CA PHE A 602 52.62 -7.63 18.30
C PHE A 602 52.68 -6.63 17.14
N ASN A 603 53.14 -7.09 15.97
CA ASN A 603 53.13 -6.30 14.74
C ASN A 603 52.14 -6.92 13.74
N LEU A 604 50.96 -6.31 13.62
CA LEU A 604 50.00 -6.64 12.57
C LEU A 604 50.39 -5.87 11.31
N SER A 605 51.03 -6.56 10.37
CA SER A 605 51.40 -5.98 9.08
C SER A 605 50.21 -6.07 8.13
N GLU A 606 49.45 -4.97 8.05
CA GLU A 606 48.21 -4.88 7.27
C GLU A 606 48.42 -5.39 5.84
N SER A 607 47.55 -6.31 5.41
CA SER A 607 47.54 -6.91 4.07
C SER A 607 48.87 -7.57 3.63
N PHE A 608 49.83 -7.82 4.52
CA PHE A 608 51.09 -8.48 4.20
C PHE A 608 50.86 -9.96 3.86
N SER A 609 51.12 -10.33 2.62
CA SER A 609 51.08 -11.72 2.15
C SER A 609 52.18 -11.94 1.12
N ASN A 610 52.74 -13.15 1.07
CA ASN A 610 53.77 -13.46 0.07
C ASN A 610 53.12 -13.60 -1.31
N PRO A 611 53.35 -12.64 -2.24
CA PRO A 611 52.63 -12.62 -3.50
C PRO A 611 53.09 -13.73 -4.46
N LYS A 612 54.24 -14.39 -4.21
CA LYS A 612 54.66 -15.59 -4.96
C LYS A 612 53.73 -16.79 -4.73
N ARG A 613 52.93 -16.78 -3.67
CA ARG A 613 51.93 -17.83 -3.40
C ARG A 613 50.66 -17.66 -4.23
N VAL A 614 50.52 -16.54 -4.95
CA VAL A 614 49.35 -16.27 -5.79
C VAL A 614 49.56 -16.92 -7.17
N PRO A 615 48.77 -17.93 -7.56
CA PRO A 615 48.93 -18.61 -8.84
C PRO A 615 48.82 -17.64 -10.02
N GLY A 616 49.70 -17.79 -11.02
CA GLY A 616 49.70 -16.97 -12.23
C GLY A 616 50.41 -15.62 -12.10
N VAL A 617 50.80 -15.20 -10.90
CA VAL A 617 51.52 -13.93 -10.66
C VAL A 617 53.02 -14.17 -10.82
N LYS A 618 53.64 -13.52 -11.83
CA LYS A 618 55.09 -13.56 -12.07
C LYS A 618 55.75 -12.32 -11.48
N ILE A 619 56.56 -12.50 -10.44
CA ILE A 619 57.25 -11.40 -9.75
C ILE A 619 58.75 -11.56 -9.93
N LYS A 620 59.41 -10.46 -10.28
CA LYS A 620 60.87 -10.40 -10.39
C LYS A 620 61.49 -10.31 -9.00
N GLY A 621 62.33 -11.26 -8.63
CA GLY A 621 63.02 -11.29 -7.33
C GLY A 621 62.17 -11.80 -6.16
N ASN A 622 62.69 -11.71 -4.93
CA ASN A 622 61.93 -11.93 -3.70
C ASN A 622 61.55 -10.56 -3.11
N PRO A 623 60.25 -10.17 -3.08
CA PRO A 623 59.84 -8.88 -2.54
C PRO A 623 59.90 -8.80 -1.01
N ILE A 624 60.08 -9.93 -0.31
CA ILE A 624 60.08 -10.01 1.16
C ILE A 624 61.30 -10.79 1.71
N PRO A 625 62.52 -10.46 1.27
CA PRO A 625 63.71 -11.31 1.47
C PRO A 625 64.18 -11.44 2.93
N TYR A 626 63.68 -10.58 3.83
CA TYR A 626 64.08 -10.54 5.24
C TYR A 626 63.07 -11.22 6.19
N ILE A 627 61.88 -11.56 5.72
CA ILE A 627 60.80 -12.12 6.54
C ILE A 627 60.57 -13.62 6.23
N LEU A 628 60.82 -14.05 4.98
CA LEU A 628 60.60 -15.42 4.51
C LEU A 628 61.76 -15.96 3.66
#